data_AF-A0A7X4HDH1-F1
#
_entry.id   AF-A0A7X4HDH1-F1
#
_cell.length_a   1.000
_cell.length_b   1.000
_cell.length_c   1.000
_cell.angle_alpha   90.00
_cell.angle_beta   90.00
_cell.angle_gamma   90.00
#
_symmetry.space_group_name_H-M   'P 1'
#
loop_
_entity.id
_entity.type
_entity.pdbx_description
1 polymer ?
#
loop_
_entity_poly.entity_id
_entity_poly.type
_entity_poly.pdbx_seq_one_letter_code
_entity_poly.pdbx_strand_id
1 'polypeptide(L)'
;MGPDIVRMVARRNKDTVRFALYPWARAQAMVAQGLADVLVGPYKSPERLERMAFSRAAFYRDDMVFYTLAGAGAGWQGDYAALEGKSIVVMNGWTYGASFDAARPRLRVSVANNVENGVLMLTHKHVALFASNRRNTEPVLAALKLGGQVVALPQVIEVQDGYFAFPKRATHDEIRSRFDAAFELLAESGELKRLGQRYDVDIP
;
A
#
# COMPACT_ATOMS: atom_id res chain seq x y z
N MET A 1 -3.35 -9.23 9.22
CA MET A 1 -2.90 -8.15 10.14
C MET A 1 -3.92 -7.01 10.30
N GLY A 2 -4.12 -6.12 9.32
CA GLY A 2 -4.95 -4.91 9.50
C GLY A 2 -6.37 -5.15 10.06
N PRO A 3 -7.17 -6.07 9.50
CA PRO A 3 -8.48 -6.42 10.05
C PRO A 3 -8.43 -6.94 11.50
N ASP A 4 -7.36 -7.61 11.91
CA ASP A 4 -7.22 -8.14 13.27
C ASP A 4 -6.94 -7.02 14.27
N ILE A 5 -6.12 -6.03 13.89
CA ILE A 5 -5.93 -4.81 14.68
C ILE A 5 -7.26 -4.10 14.89
N VAL A 6 -8.04 -3.92 13.82
CA VAL A 6 -9.38 -3.29 13.90
C VAL A 6 -10.30 -4.08 14.83
N ARG A 7 -10.31 -5.41 14.76
CA ARG A 7 -11.09 -6.26 15.69
C ARG A 7 -10.65 -6.09 17.14
N MET A 8 -9.35 -6.03 17.41
CA MET A 8 -8.81 -5.88 18.77
C MET A 8 -9.16 -4.52 19.36
N VAL A 9 -9.00 -3.45 18.58
CA VAL A 9 -9.39 -2.09 18.97
C VAL A 9 -10.89 -2.00 19.23
N ALA A 10 -11.72 -2.53 18.32
CA ALA A 10 -13.17 -2.51 18.47
C ALA A 10 -13.65 -3.25 19.72
N ARG A 11 -13.10 -4.45 20.00
CA ARG A 11 -13.42 -5.20 21.23
C ARG A 11 -13.11 -4.40 22.48
N ARG A 12 -11.97 -3.69 22.50
CA ARG A 12 -11.59 -2.85 23.64
C ARG A 12 -12.53 -1.67 23.84
N ASN A 13 -12.95 -1.04 22.75
CA ASN A 13 -13.86 0.10 22.76
C ASN A 13 -15.34 -0.31 22.91
N LYS A 14 -15.64 -1.62 22.93
CA LYS A 14 -17.00 -2.17 22.90
C LYS A 14 -17.80 -1.76 21.65
N ASP A 15 -17.08 -1.51 20.55
CA ASP A 15 -17.65 -1.22 19.24
C ASP A 15 -17.98 -2.52 18.49
N THR A 16 -18.89 -2.42 17.51
CA THR A 16 -19.14 -3.50 16.54
C THR A 16 -18.41 -3.22 15.23
N VAL A 17 -17.97 -4.26 14.53
CA VAL A 17 -17.23 -4.11 13.27
C VAL A 17 -17.82 -4.98 12.16
N ARG A 18 -17.89 -4.42 10.96
CA ARG A 18 -18.22 -5.13 9.73
C ARG A 18 -17.15 -4.84 8.68
N PHE A 19 -16.58 -5.88 8.11
CA PHE A 19 -15.60 -5.77 7.02
C PHE A 19 -16.27 -5.98 5.68
N ALA A 20 -15.89 -5.17 4.69
CA ALA A 20 -16.30 -5.34 3.30
C ALA A 20 -15.09 -5.09 2.40
N LEU A 21 -14.94 -5.90 1.35
CA LEU A 21 -13.88 -5.78 0.37
C LEU A 21 -14.42 -5.10 -0.88
N TYR A 22 -13.73 -4.06 -1.35
CA TYR A 22 -14.06 -3.31 -2.56
C TYR A 22 -12.80 -3.05 -3.39
N PRO A 23 -12.92 -2.78 -4.69
CA PRO A 23 -11.83 -2.22 -5.48
C PRO A 23 -11.22 -0.99 -4.78
N TRP A 24 -9.90 -0.88 -4.79
CA TRP A 24 -9.17 0.09 -3.96
C TRP A 24 -9.64 1.55 -4.13
N ALA A 25 -9.85 1.99 -5.37
CA ALA A 25 -10.38 3.33 -5.65
C ALA A 25 -11.78 3.55 -5.05
N ARG A 26 -12.64 2.52 -5.07
CA ARG A 26 -13.98 2.57 -4.46
C ARG A 26 -13.90 2.63 -2.94
N ALA A 27 -13.03 1.84 -2.32
CA ALA A 27 -12.84 1.86 -0.87
C ALA A 27 -12.37 3.24 -0.38
N GLN A 28 -11.41 3.85 -1.08
CA GLN A 28 -10.97 5.23 -0.81
C GLN A 28 -12.11 6.24 -0.93
N ALA A 29 -12.91 6.15 -2.01
CA ALA A 29 -14.04 7.04 -2.21
C ALA A 29 -15.11 6.89 -1.11
N MET A 30 -15.42 5.66 -0.68
CA MET A 30 -16.39 5.41 0.38
C MET A 30 -15.98 6.07 1.70
N VAL A 31 -14.70 5.96 2.10
CA VAL A 31 -14.21 6.58 3.34
C VAL A 31 -14.15 8.10 3.21
N ALA A 32 -13.66 8.63 2.10
CA ALA A 32 -13.68 10.08 1.85
C ALA A 32 -15.11 10.68 1.88
N GLN A 33 -16.11 9.91 1.48
CA GLN A 33 -17.53 10.31 1.49
C GLN A 33 -18.25 9.98 2.82
N GLY A 34 -17.57 9.37 3.79
CA GLY A 34 -18.18 8.95 5.06
C GLY A 34 -19.23 7.85 4.91
N LEU A 35 -19.11 7.02 3.88
CA LEU A 35 -19.92 5.80 3.68
C LEU A 35 -19.30 4.58 4.39
N ALA A 36 -18.10 4.72 4.93
CA ALA A 36 -17.42 3.74 5.78
C ALA A 36 -16.50 4.46 6.77
N ASP A 37 -16.35 3.89 7.96
CA ASP A 37 -15.68 4.56 9.09
C ASP A 37 -14.14 4.44 9.05
N VAL A 38 -13.62 3.34 8.48
CA VAL A 38 -12.19 3.02 8.48
C VAL A 38 -11.75 2.44 7.15
N LEU A 39 -10.70 3.02 6.56
CA LEU A 39 -9.90 2.42 5.50
C LEU A 39 -8.65 1.79 6.11
N VAL A 40 -8.38 0.53 5.76
CA VAL A 40 -7.24 -0.21 6.28
C VAL A 40 -6.08 -0.17 5.29
N GLY A 41 -4.95 0.37 5.71
CA GLY A 41 -3.69 0.37 4.95
C GLY A 41 -3.53 1.39 3.83
N PRO A 42 -4.16 2.59 3.82
CA PRO A 42 -3.68 3.65 2.93
C PRO A 42 -2.34 4.20 3.43
N TYR A 43 -1.46 4.54 2.48
CA TYR A 43 -0.33 5.43 2.74
C TYR A 43 -0.81 6.88 2.84
N LYS A 44 -0.07 7.72 3.56
CA LYS A 44 -0.30 9.17 3.55
C LYS A 44 0.22 9.76 2.22
N SER A 45 -0.57 10.66 1.64
CA SER A 45 -0.16 11.53 0.53
C SER A 45 -0.85 12.89 0.70
N PRO A 46 -0.35 13.96 0.06
CA PRO A 46 -1.00 15.27 0.13
C PRO A 46 -2.50 15.22 -0.23
N GLU A 47 -2.84 14.60 -1.36
CA GLU A 47 -4.24 14.43 -1.81
C GLU A 47 -5.11 13.69 -0.76
N ARG A 48 -4.56 12.64 -0.14
CA ARG A 48 -5.31 11.86 0.85
C ARG A 48 -5.48 12.61 2.16
N LEU A 49 -4.49 13.39 2.58
CA LEU A 49 -4.55 14.22 3.80
C LEU A 49 -5.57 15.35 3.66
N GLU A 50 -5.85 15.82 2.45
CA GLU A 50 -6.93 16.77 2.19
C GLU A 50 -8.31 16.14 2.44
N ARG A 51 -8.49 14.87 2.08
CA ARG A 51 -9.80 14.20 1.99
C ARG A 51 -10.11 13.24 3.15
N MET A 52 -9.11 12.81 3.90
CA MET A 52 -9.22 11.82 4.96
C MET A 52 -8.41 12.24 6.19
N ALA A 53 -8.87 11.81 7.36
CA ALA A 53 -8.07 11.82 8.57
C ALA A 53 -7.34 10.48 8.71
N PHE A 54 -6.27 10.42 9.50
CA PHE A 54 -5.43 9.23 9.65
C PHE A 54 -5.18 8.90 11.12
N SER A 55 -4.94 7.63 11.41
CA SER A 55 -4.41 7.20 12.70
C SER A 55 -3.07 7.87 12.97
N ARG A 56 -2.76 8.05 14.25
CA ARG A 56 -1.51 8.69 14.71
C ARG A 56 -0.30 7.85 14.31
N ALA A 57 -0.33 6.56 14.64
CA ALA A 57 0.72 5.61 14.29
C ALA A 57 0.38 4.83 13.01
N ALA A 58 1.42 4.44 12.29
CA ALA A 58 1.34 3.44 11.24
C ALA A 58 1.36 2.03 11.85
N PHE A 59 0.86 1.05 11.11
CA PHE A 59 0.82 -0.34 11.55
C PHE A 59 1.65 -1.28 10.68
N TYR A 60 2.12 -0.83 9.51
CA TYR A 60 3.09 -1.56 8.71
C TYR A 60 3.95 -0.61 7.87
N ARG A 61 5.07 -1.13 7.37
CA ARG A 61 5.96 -0.48 6.41
C ARG A 61 6.09 -1.34 5.15
N ASP A 62 6.07 -0.70 3.99
CA ASP A 62 6.23 -1.33 2.68
C ASP A 62 7.35 -0.63 1.90
N ASP A 63 8.18 -1.42 1.24
CA ASP A 63 9.09 -0.92 0.20
C ASP A 63 8.37 -0.88 -1.15
N MET A 64 8.24 0.31 -1.72
CA MET A 64 7.83 0.48 -3.12
C MET A 64 9.04 0.19 -4.01
N VAL A 65 8.93 -0.77 -4.92
CA VAL A 65 10.02 -1.20 -5.80
C VAL A 65 9.53 -1.33 -7.24
N PHE A 66 10.48 -1.36 -8.16
CA PHE A 66 10.21 -1.83 -9.51
C PHE A 66 10.47 -3.32 -9.62
N TYR A 67 9.57 -4.05 -10.26
CA TYR A 67 9.76 -5.42 -10.71
C TYR A 67 10.11 -5.44 -12.20
N THR A 68 10.93 -6.41 -12.61
CA THR A 68 11.30 -6.65 -14.02
C THR A 68 11.50 -8.14 -14.27
N LEU A 69 11.68 -8.53 -15.53
CA LEU A 69 12.07 -9.89 -15.89
C LEU A 69 13.54 -10.15 -15.56
N ALA A 70 13.84 -11.29 -14.96
CA ALA A 70 15.19 -11.72 -14.69
C ALA A 70 16.02 -11.75 -15.98
N GLY A 71 17.25 -11.22 -15.91
CA GLY A 71 18.15 -11.16 -17.06
C GLY A 71 17.83 -10.06 -18.09
N ALA A 72 16.83 -9.21 -17.87
CA ALA A 72 16.46 -8.13 -18.80
C ALA A 72 17.52 -7.00 -18.93
N GLY A 73 18.63 -7.08 -18.20
CA GLY A 73 19.84 -6.31 -18.49
C GLY A 73 19.66 -4.79 -18.45
N ALA A 74 19.28 -4.23 -17.31
CA ALA A 74 19.56 -2.86 -16.86
C ALA A 74 18.86 -2.62 -15.51
N GLY A 75 19.62 -2.56 -14.43
CA GLY A 75 19.10 -2.17 -13.13
C GLY A 75 18.91 -0.66 -13.05
N TRP A 76 17.73 -0.22 -12.62
CA TRP A 76 17.52 1.17 -12.21
C TRP A 76 18.27 1.45 -10.89
N GLN A 77 19.07 2.51 -10.86
CA GLN A 77 19.93 2.86 -9.71
C GLN A 77 19.43 4.09 -8.94
N GLY A 78 18.15 4.46 -9.10
CA GLY A 78 17.57 5.65 -8.47
C GLY A 78 17.41 6.84 -9.42
N ASP A 79 18.08 6.84 -10.58
CA ASP A 79 17.94 7.91 -11.57
C ASP A 79 16.71 7.68 -12.48
N TYR A 80 15.68 8.49 -12.30
CA TYR A 80 14.47 8.42 -13.11
C TYR A 80 14.66 8.87 -14.57
N ALA A 81 15.72 9.62 -14.90
CA ALA A 81 16.01 9.97 -16.29
C ALA A 81 16.36 8.71 -17.12
N ALA A 82 17.03 7.73 -16.51
CA ALA A 82 17.31 6.43 -17.14
C ALA A 82 16.04 5.60 -17.44
N LEU A 83 14.87 6.01 -16.91
CA LEU A 83 13.58 5.38 -17.19
C LEU A 83 12.79 6.08 -18.29
N GLU A 84 13.29 7.18 -18.87
CA GLU A 84 12.60 7.91 -19.92
C GLU A 84 12.27 7.00 -21.11
N GLY A 85 11.03 7.08 -21.59
CA GLY A 85 10.53 6.22 -22.67
C GLY A 85 10.29 4.75 -22.31
N LYS A 86 10.68 4.27 -21.11
CA LYS A 86 10.36 2.90 -20.66
C LYS A 86 8.86 2.75 -20.41
N SER A 87 8.33 1.60 -20.79
CA SER A 87 6.96 1.19 -20.47
C SER A 87 6.90 0.67 -19.03
N ILE A 88 6.08 1.32 -18.20
CA ILE A 88 5.95 1.00 -16.78
C ILE A 88 4.47 0.80 -16.49
N VAL A 89 4.11 -0.30 -15.83
CA VAL A 89 2.77 -0.44 -15.25
C VAL A 89 2.79 -0.01 -13.78
N VAL A 90 1.75 0.71 -13.38
CA VAL A 90 1.49 1.11 -11.99
C VAL A 90 0.10 0.63 -11.57
N MET A 91 -0.16 0.63 -10.27
CA MET A 91 -1.43 0.25 -9.68
C MET A 91 -2.38 1.44 -9.60
N ASN A 92 -3.65 1.19 -9.95
CA ASN A 92 -4.70 2.20 -9.88
C ASN A 92 -4.91 2.70 -8.43
N GLY A 93 -4.77 4.01 -8.22
CA GLY A 93 -4.98 4.66 -6.92
C GLY A 93 -3.88 4.39 -5.88
N TRP A 94 -2.71 3.91 -6.28
CA TRP A 94 -1.53 3.76 -5.41
C TRP A 94 -0.63 4.99 -5.49
N THR A 95 0.21 5.16 -4.47
CA THR A 95 1.17 6.28 -4.34
C THR A 95 2.58 5.74 -4.28
N TYR A 96 3.52 6.42 -4.93
CA TYR A 96 4.86 5.91 -5.21
C TYR A 96 5.99 6.81 -4.70
N GLY A 97 5.67 7.98 -4.17
CA GLY A 97 6.66 8.96 -3.70
C GLY A 97 6.85 10.12 -4.67
N ALA A 98 7.26 11.27 -4.12
CA ALA A 98 7.32 12.52 -4.85
C ALA A 98 8.28 12.47 -6.05
N SER A 99 9.41 11.75 -5.91
CA SER A 99 10.41 11.63 -6.97
C SER A 99 9.88 10.86 -8.19
N PHE A 100 9.16 9.76 -7.97
CA PHE A 100 8.52 9.03 -9.06
C PHE A 100 7.39 9.85 -9.69
N ASP A 101 6.56 10.50 -8.87
CA ASP A 101 5.45 11.32 -9.36
C ASP A 101 5.93 12.50 -10.21
N ALA A 102 7.05 13.13 -9.84
CA ALA A 102 7.69 14.19 -10.63
C ALA A 102 8.26 13.68 -11.96
N ALA A 103 8.78 12.45 -12.01
CA ALA A 103 9.29 11.85 -13.24
C ALA A 103 8.19 11.30 -14.15
N ARG A 104 7.05 10.90 -13.57
CA ARG A 104 5.94 10.20 -14.23
C ARG A 104 5.49 10.78 -15.57
N PRO A 105 5.41 12.12 -15.77
CA PRO A 105 5.02 12.70 -17.06
C PRO A 105 5.94 12.35 -18.23
N ARG A 106 7.20 11.95 -17.96
CA ARG A 106 8.21 11.54 -18.97
C ARG A 106 8.23 10.03 -19.23
N LEU A 107 7.40 9.27 -18.53
CA LEU A 107 7.38 7.80 -18.56
C LEU A 107 6.16 7.30 -19.34
N ARG A 108 6.27 6.12 -19.99
CA ARG A 108 5.12 5.48 -20.66
C ARG A 108 4.35 4.63 -19.66
N VAL A 109 3.44 5.26 -18.92
CA VAL A 109 2.72 4.62 -17.81
C VAL A 109 1.42 3.95 -18.26
N SER A 110 1.30 2.67 -17.96
CA SER A 110 0.04 1.90 -18.01
C SER A 110 -0.51 1.72 -16.59
N VAL A 111 -1.81 1.46 -16.45
CA VAL A 111 -2.46 1.27 -15.14
C VAL A 111 -3.10 -0.11 -15.05
N ALA A 112 -2.76 -0.87 -14.01
CA ALA A 112 -3.38 -2.14 -13.65
C ALA A 112 -4.34 -1.97 -12.45
N ASN A 113 -5.41 -2.77 -12.43
CA ASN A 113 -6.41 -2.75 -11.36
C ASN A 113 -6.20 -3.84 -10.30
N ASN A 114 -5.30 -4.80 -10.54
CA ASN A 114 -4.84 -5.78 -9.56
C ASN A 114 -3.37 -6.14 -9.86
N VAL A 115 -2.67 -6.68 -8.86
CA VAL A 115 -1.24 -6.99 -8.93
C VAL A 115 -0.95 -8.08 -9.96
N GLU A 116 -1.80 -9.10 -10.05
CA GLU A 116 -1.68 -10.19 -11.02
C GLU A 116 -1.63 -9.66 -12.45
N ASN A 117 -2.51 -8.74 -12.82
CA ASN A 117 -2.49 -8.09 -14.14
C ASN A 117 -1.18 -7.33 -14.37
N GLY A 118 -0.66 -6.61 -13.37
CA GLY A 118 0.63 -5.93 -13.46
C GLY A 118 1.79 -6.89 -13.72
N VAL A 119 1.80 -8.02 -13.01
CA VAL A 119 2.77 -9.11 -13.22
C VAL A 119 2.62 -9.73 -14.62
N LEU A 120 1.40 -10.03 -15.06
CA LEU A 120 1.16 -10.62 -16.38
C LEU A 120 1.56 -9.68 -17.54
N MET A 121 1.40 -8.37 -17.36
CA MET A 121 1.90 -7.40 -18.34
C MET A 121 3.43 -7.43 -18.47
N LEU A 122 4.15 -7.67 -17.37
CA LEU A 122 5.61 -7.88 -17.41
C LEU A 122 5.97 -9.19 -18.12
N THR A 123 5.33 -10.32 -17.75
CA THR A 123 5.67 -11.63 -18.31
C THR A 123 5.37 -11.73 -19.80
N HIS A 124 4.31 -11.05 -20.26
CA HIS A 124 3.99 -10.93 -21.69
C HIS A 124 4.77 -9.83 -22.41
N LYS A 125 5.72 -9.17 -21.73
CA LYS A 125 6.59 -8.12 -22.29
C LYS A 125 5.83 -6.91 -22.83
N HIS A 126 4.61 -6.65 -22.33
CA HIS A 126 3.85 -5.44 -22.66
C HIS A 126 4.46 -4.20 -21.99
N VAL A 127 5.10 -4.40 -20.85
CA VAL A 127 5.82 -3.38 -20.09
C VAL A 127 7.20 -3.88 -19.68
N ALA A 128 8.13 -2.96 -19.48
CA ALA A 128 9.49 -3.26 -19.03
C ALA A 128 9.60 -3.31 -17.50
N LEU A 129 8.79 -2.51 -16.79
CA LEU A 129 8.80 -2.42 -15.33
C LEU A 129 7.38 -2.44 -14.76
N PHE A 130 7.25 -2.98 -13.55
CA PHE A 130 6.03 -2.87 -12.73
C PHE A 130 6.38 -2.21 -11.40
N ALA A 131 5.81 -1.04 -11.13
CA ALA A 131 5.95 -0.38 -9.85
C ALA A 131 4.90 -0.90 -8.86
N SER A 132 5.33 -1.50 -7.76
CA SER A 132 4.46 -2.08 -6.72
C SER A 132 5.19 -2.16 -5.37
N ASN A 133 4.59 -2.78 -4.35
CA ASN A 133 5.28 -3.14 -3.10
C ASN A 133 5.56 -4.65 -3.03
N ARG A 134 6.51 -5.03 -2.16
CA ARG A 134 6.86 -6.44 -1.92
C ARG A 134 5.70 -7.23 -1.33
N ARG A 135 5.10 -6.71 -0.26
CA ARG A 135 4.05 -7.40 0.51
C ARG A 135 2.84 -7.84 -0.33
N ASN A 136 2.48 -7.10 -1.38
CA ASN A 136 1.33 -7.45 -2.24
C ASN A 136 1.78 -8.24 -3.48
N THR A 137 3.04 -8.09 -3.91
CA THR A 137 3.52 -8.69 -5.17
C THR A 137 4.13 -10.08 -4.96
N GLU A 138 4.94 -10.29 -3.92
CA GLU A 138 5.58 -11.58 -3.68
C GLU A 138 4.58 -12.75 -3.54
N PRO A 139 3.43 -12.62 -2.82
CA PRO A 139 2.44 -13.69 -2.77
C PRO A 139 1.85 -14.04 -4.14
N VAL A 140 1.69 -13.04 -5.02
CA VAL A 140 1.18 -13.24 -6.38
C VAL A 140 2.22 -13.94 -7.25
N LEU A 141 3.50 -13.56 -7.15
CA LEU A 141 4.58 -14.25 -7.85
C LEU A 141 4.68 -15.72 -7.42
N ALA A 142 4.55 -16.00 -6.13
CA ALA A 142 4.52 -17.36 -5.60
C ALA A 142 3.33 -18.16 -6.14
N ALA A 143 2.11 -17.59 -6.10
CA ALA A 143 0.90 -18.24 -6.60
C ALA A 143 0.96 -18.57 -8.10
N LEU A 144 1.54 -17.66 -8.90
CA LEU A 144 1.74 -17.84 -10.33
C LEU A 144 2.97 -18.70 -10.67
N LYS A 145 3.75 -19.13 -9.68
CA LYS A 145 5.01 -19.87 -9.86
C LYS A 145 6.03 -19.12 -10.73
N LEU A 146 6.07 -17.80 -10.61
CA LEU A 146 6.97 -16.90 -11.35
C LEU A 146 8.22 -16.49 -10.55
N GLY A 147 8.45 -17.15 -9.40
CA GLY A 147 9.64 -16.93 -8.59
C GLY A 147 10.93 -17.09 -9.40
N GLY A 148 11.79 -16.09 -9.37
CA GLY A 148 13.05 -16.06 -10.14
C GLY A 148 12.91 -15.63 -11.60
N GLN A 149 11.70 -15.65 -12.19
CA GLN A 149 11.44 -15.09 -13.53
C GLN A 149 11.12 -13.59 -13.45
N VAL A 150 10.35 -13.19 -12.45
CA VAL A 150 10.07 -11.78 -12.13
C VAL A 150 10.80 -11.46 -10.83
N VAL A 151 11.61 -10.41 -10.85
CA VAL A 151 12.47 -10.02 -9.74
C VAL A 151 12.29 -8.54 -9.41
N ALA A 152 12.30 -8.22 -8.11
CA ALA A 152 12.37 -6.85 -7.64
C ALA A 152 13.77 -6.28 -7.88
N LEU A 153 13.85 -5.05 -8.37
CA LEU A 153 15.09 -4.30 -8.40
C LEU A 153 15.55 -3.95 -6.97
N PRO A 154 16.87 -3.84 -6.74
CA PRO A 154 17.41 -3.60 -5.41
C PRO A 154 17.12 -2.20 -4.87
N GLN A 155 16.97 -1.21 -5.76
CA GLN A 155 16.65 0.15 -5.36
C GLN A 155 15.16 0.31 -5.06
N VAL A 156 14.87 0.93 -3.93
CA VAL A 156 13.53 1.27 -3.48
C VAL A 156 13.14 2.60 -4.11
N ILE A 157 11.93 2.66 -4.67
CA ILE A 157 11.31 3.89 -5.17
C ILE A 157 11.05 4.84 -4.00
N GLU A 158 10.43 4.29 -2.95
CA GLU A 158 10.05 4.99 -1.73
C GLU A 158 9.72 3.98 -0.62
N VAL A 159 10.02 4.31 0.63
CA VAL A 159 9.55 3.56 1.80
C VAL A 159 8.24 4.16 2.27
N GLN A 160 7.19 3.36 2.39
CA GLN A 160 5.84 3.82 2.68
C GLN A 160 5.30 3.19 3.95
N ASP A 161 4.82 4.04 4.86
CA ASP A 161 4.13 3.59 6.07
C ASP A 161 2.62 3.53 5.84
N GLY A 162 2.01 2.42 6.25
CA GLY A 162 0.58 2.16 6.14
C GLY A 162 -0.18 2.46 7.42
N TYR A 163 -1.30 3.16 7.29
CA TYR A 163 -2.09 3.69 8.40
C TYR A 163 -3.53 3.15 8.37
N PHE A 164 -4.34 3.55 9.35
CA PHE A 164 -5.79 3.53 9.21
C PHE A 164 -6.25 4.93 8.82
N ALA A 165 -7.15 5.05 7.84
CA ALA A 165 -7.76 6.34 7.50
C ALA A 165 -9.23 6.37 7.86
N PHE A 166 -9.73 7.57 8.13
CA PHE A 166 -11.07 7.86 8.60
C PHE A 166 -11.66 8.99 7.76
N PRO A 167 -13.00 9.11 7.68
CA PRO A 167 -13.64 10.27 7.09
C PRO A 167 -13.18 11.55 7.80
N LYS A 168 -12.80 12.58 7.04
CA LYS A 168 -12.38 13.88 7.59
C LYS A 168 -13.60 14.73 7.95
N ARG A 169 -14.33 14.32 8.98
CA ARG A 169 -15.58 14.95 9.46
C ARG A 169 -15.63 14.92 10.97
N ALA A 170 -16.20 15.97 11.57
CA ALA A 170 -16.38 16.08 13.03
C ALA A 170 -17.07 14.85 13.65
N THR A 171 -18.03 14.25 12.93
CA THR A 171 -18.75 13.05 13.38
C THR A 171 -17.87 11.80 13.51
N HIS A 172 -16.68 11.79 12.92
CA HIS A 172 -15.76 10.65 12.93
C HIS A 172 -14.49 10.91 13.77
N ASP A 173 -14.32 12.12 14.29
CA ASP A 173 -13.15 12.47 15.11
C ASP A 173 -13.14 11.71 16.45
N GLU A 174 -14.30 11.45 17.03
CA GLU A 174 -14.40 10.63 18.24
C GLU A 174 -13.98 9.18 17.96
N ILE A 175 -14.47 8.58 16.86
CA ILE A 175 -14.10 7.22 16.45
C ILE A 175 -12.59 7.12 16.26
N ARG A 176 -11.99 8.07 15.54
CA ARG A 176 -10.54 8.13 15.32
C ARG A 176 -9.77 8.26 16.63
N SER A 177 -10.20 9.14 17.53
CA SER A 177 -9.51 9.39 18.80
C SER A 177 -9.53 8.17 19.72
N ARG A 178 -10.68 7.49 19.85
CA ARG A 178 -10.80 6.24 20.60
C ARG A 178 -10.02 5.11 19.94
N PHE A 179 -9.96 5.09 18.61
CA PHE A 179 -9.14 4.13 17.88
C PHE A 179 -7.66 4.34 18.18
N ASP A 180 -7.16 5.58 18.07
CA ASP A 180 -5.77 5.92 18.33
C ASP A 180 -5.35 5.53 19.76
N ALA A 181 -6.16 5.86 20.77
CA ALA A 181 -5.86 5.51 22.15
C ALA A 181 -5.77 3.98 22.37
N ALA A 182 -6.70 3.22 21.79
CA ALA A 182 -6.67 1.77 21.89
C ALA A 182 -5.51 1.15 21.10
N PHE A 183 -5.18 1.71 19.93
CA PHE A 183 -4.10 1.25 19.05
C PHE A 183 -2.72 1.51 19.64
N GLU A 184 -2.51 2.67 20.28
CA GLU A 184 -1.29 3.03 21.00
C GLU A 184 -0.97 2.00 22.09
N LEU A 185 -1.96 1.60 22.86
CA LEU A 185 -1.81 0.57 23.90
C LEU A 185 -1.53 -0.83 23.32
N LEU A 186 -1.95 -1.14 22.08
CA LEU A 186 -1.55 -2.38 21.39
C LEU A 186 -0.09 -2.34 20.95
N ALA A 187 0.42 -1.16 20.58
CA ALA A 187 1.83 -0.97 20.28
C ALA A 187 2.69 -1.11 21.56
N GLU A 188 2.32 -0.41 22.64
CA GLU A 188 3.04 -0.41 23.92
C GLU A 188 3.10 -1.80 24.58
N SER A 189 2.02 -2.58 24.47
CA SER A 189 1.97 -3.96 25.00
C SER A 189 2.77 -4.97 24.15
N GLY A 190 3.33 -4.55 23.03
CA GLY A 190 4.04 -5.42 22.08
C GLY A 190 3.13 -6.36 21.29
N GLU A 191 1.80 -6.20 21.38
CA GLU A 191 0.85 -6.98 20.56
C GLU A 191 1.01 -6.67 19.08
N LEU A 192 1.22 -5.39 18.73
CA LEU A 192 1.46 -4.98 17.35
C LEU A 192 2.67 -5.75 16.78
N LYS A 193 3.80 -5.74 17.50
CA LYS A 193 5.02 -6.48 17.10
C LYS A 193 4.77 -7.98 16.90
N ARG A 194 4.01 -8.61 17.80
CA ARG A 194 3.65 -10.04 17.70
C ARG A 194 2.76 -10.33 16.49
N LEU A 195 1.87 -9.41 16.14
CA LEU A 195 1.08 -9.51 14.91
C LEU A 195 1.96 -9.37 13.66
N GLY A 196 2.89 -8.41 13.64
CA GLY A 196 3.83 -8.26 12.51
C GLY A 196 4.62 -9.54 12.25
N GLN A 197 5.21 -10.13 13.28
CA GLN A 197 5.92 -11.41 13.19
C GLN A 197 5.03 -12.54 12.68
N ARG A 198 3.78 -12.64 13.16
CA ARG A 198 2.84 -13.68 12.73
C ARG A 198 2.47 -13.57 11.26
N TYR A 199 2.31 -12.35 10.76
CA TYR A 199 1.87 -12.09 9.39
C TYR A 199 3.02 -11.85 8.41
N ASP A 200 4.28 -11.92 8.88
CA ASP A 200 5.47 -11.56 8.11
C ASP A 200 5.36 -10.14 7.53
N VAL A 201 5.02 -9.19 8.40
CA VAL A 201 4.84 -7.77 8.05
C VAL A 201 5.74 -6.91 8.93
N ASP A 202 6.54 -6.08 8.29
CA ASP A 202 7.38 -5.10 8.96
C ASP A 202 6.54 -4.00 9.60
N ILE A 203 6.90 -3.66 10.84
CA ILE A 203 6.28 -2.59 11.61
C ILE A 203 7.29 -1.45 11.73
N PRO A 204 6.85 -0.18 11.55
CA PRO A 204 7.68 1.01 11.67
C PRO A 204 8.50 1.13 12.95
#